data_AF-A0A9E3FQY7-F1
#
_entry.id   AF-A0A9E3FQY7-F1
#
_cell.length_a   1.000
_cell.length_b   1.000
_cell.length_c   1.000
_cell.angle_alpha   90.00
_cell.angle_beta   90.00
_cell.angle_gamma   90.00
#
_symmetry.space_group_name_H-M   'P 1'
#
loop_
_entity.id
_entity.type
_entity.pdbx_description
1 polymer ?
#
loop_
_entity_poly.entity_id
_entity_poly.type
_entity_poly.pdbx_seq_one_letter_code
_entity_poly.pdbx_strand_id
1 'polypeptide(L)'
;MSTFVDSTMLRFSQESFVADIMTNGLGLASLFNMTFTSTDMALQSVALGPISARSYKVPAFETIRSVGTDERISPDSQRVRKERRLARFGRLDWVDVAFDAVLSTKMQMLVGPLQTVTVQTLEQKLGGVASLEDLRTKLLTLYAPAVVDDIFARLRISTFEDFARQRHLFITLVGAAPAAFNPADPAAGRDLTVSLRVKIADGFDVAGALQSAKLCRSILENEAVPDTLDGIERSTPFAFVTIFSSAALTDTSLPGMTAVQARAAVQALFNAEKMFAQFIN
;
A
#
# COMPACT_ATOMS: atom_id res chain seq x y z
N MET A 1 -2.78 -31.46 9.79
CA MET A 1 -1.70 -30.45 9.92
C MET A 1 -0.41 -31.17 9.63
N SER A 2 0.35 -30.70 8.64
CA SER A 2 1.65 -31.31 8.35
C SER A 2 2.73 -30.79 9.28
N THR A 3 3.73 -31.64 9.51
CA THR A 3 4.95 -31.32 10.26
C THR A 3 5.63 -30.06 9.73
N PHE A 4 5.51 -29.77 8.43
CA PHE A 4 6.05 -28.57 7.79
C PHE A 4 5.37 -27.29 8.30
N VAL A 5 4.04 -27.26 8.35
CA VAL A 5 3.29 -26.09 8.82
C VAL A 5 3.64 -25.80 10.29
N ASP A 6 3.62 -26.82 11.15
CA ASP A 6 3.86 -26.63 12.59
C ASP A 6 5.31 -26.20 12.88
N SER A 7 6.29 -26.83 12.24
CA SER A 7 7.71 -26.45 12.36
C SER A 7 7.98 -25.04 11.82
N THR A 8 7.34 -24.66 10.72
CA THR A 8 7.46 -23.31 10.16
C THR A 8 6.85 -22.29 11.10
N MET A 9 5.65 -22.54 11.64
CA MET A 9 5.01 -21.66 12.63
C MET A 9 5.90 -21.47 13.86
N LEU A 10 6.55 -22.54 14.34
CA LEU A 10 7.50 -22.46 15.44
C LEU A 10 8.72 -21.60 15.08
N ARG A 11 9.26 -21.72 13.86
CA ARG A 11 10.38 -20.87 13.41
C ARG A 11 10.00 -19.39 13.37
N PHE A 12 8.75 -19.06 13.07
CA PHE A 12 8.24 -17.68 13.16
C PHE A 12 8.22 -17.11 14.59
N SER A 13 8.40 -17.92 15.63
CA SER A 13 8.63 -17.42 16.98
C SER A 13 10.05 -16.89 17.19
N GLN A 14 11.00 -17.25 16.32
CA GLN A 14 12.40 -16.83 16.39
C GLN A 14 12.62 -15.52 15.63
N GLU A 15 13.12 -14.49 16.30
CA GLU A 15 13.41 -13.19 15.69
C GLU A 15 14.40 -13.27 14.54
N SER A 16 15.45 -14.08 14.68
CA SER A 16 16.47 -14.27 13.64
C SER A 16 15.87 -14.81 12.34
N PHE A 17 14.93 -15.74 12.42
CA PHE A 17 14.26 -16.30 11.25
C PHE A 17 13.36 -15.28 10.56
N VAL A 18 12.59 -14.50 11.32
CA VAL A 18 11.74 -13.45 10.75
C VAL A 18 12.59 -12.35 10.10
N ALA A 19 13.68 -11.95 10.77
CA ALA A 19 14.62 -10.97 10.22
C ALA A 19 15.28 -11.47 8.93
N ASP A 20 15.70 -12.74 8.88
CA ASP A 20 16.29 -13.37 7.68
C ASP A 20 15.28 -13.43 6.52
N ILE A 21 14.03 -13.85 6.79
CA ILE A 21 12.97 -13.83 5.77
C ILE A 21 12.74 -12.43 5.22
N MET A 22 12.69 -11.41 6.08
CA MET A 22 12.43 -10.04 5.64
C MET A 22 13.59 -9.44 4.85
N THR A 23 14.82 -9.70 5.27
CA THR A 23 16.03 -9.12 4.68
C THR A 23 16.49 -9.86 3.43
N ASN A 24 16.66 -11.18 3.53
CA ASN A 24 17.23 -12.02 2.48
C ASN A 24 16.17 -12.73 1.62
N GLY A 25 15.02 -13.06 2.20
CA GLY A 25 13.94 -13.73 1.47
C GLY A 25 13.15 -12.75 0.60
N LEU A 26 12.45 -11.82 1.24
CA LEU A 26 11.50 -10.88 0.62
C LEU A 26 12.21 -9.64 0.05
N GLY A 27 13.22 -9.15 0.77
CA GLY A 27 13.89 -7.89 0.50
C GLY A 27 13.12 -6.70 1.07
N LEU A 28 13.78 -5.90 1.92
CA LEU A 28 13.15 -4.77 2.62
C LEU A 28 12.62 -3.68 1.66
N ALA A 29 13.35 -3.40 0.57
CA ALA A 29 12.92 -2.45 -0.45
C ALA A 29 11.68 -2.94 -1.21
N SER A 30 11.61 -4.24 -1.51
CA SER A 30 10.44 -4.85 -2.16
C SER A 30 9.21 -4.78 -1.24
N LEU A 31 9.39 -5.05 0.05
CA LEU A 31 8.33 -4.92 1.06
C LEU A 31 7.82 -3.48 1.16
N PHE A 32 8.73 -2.50 1.19
CA PHE A 32 8.39 -1.09 1.19
C PHE A 32 7.58 -0.73 -0.07
N ASN A 33 8.08 -1.04 -1.27
CA ASN A 33 7.43 -0.70 -2.54
C ASN A 33 6.06 -1.39 -2.74
N MET A 34 5.82 -2.52 -2.06
CA MET A 34 4.53 -3.21 -2.13
C MET A 34 3.46 -2.57 -1.23
N THR A 35 3.89 -1.94 -0.14
CA THR A 35 2.99 -1.40 0.90
C THR A 35 2.83 0.11 0.85
N PHE A 36 3.84 0.81 0.36
CA PHE A 36 3.86 2.25 0.24
C PHE A 36 4.09 2.67 -1.20
N THR A 37 3.38 3.72 -1.60
CA THR A 37 3.68 4.47 -2.82
C THR A 37 4.23 5.82 -2.39
N SER A 38 5.37 6.21 -2.95
CA SER A 38 5.93 7.53 -2.75
C SER A 38 6.04 8.23 -4.09
N THR A 39 5.23 9.27 -4.26
CA THR A 39 5.21 10.11 -5.47
C THR A 39 6.22 11.25 -5.35
N ASP A 40 6.39 11.78 -4.14
CA ASP A 40 7.18 12.98 -3.85
C ASP A 40 8.52 12.68 -3.17
N MET A 41 8.79 11.43 -2.81
CA MET A 41 10.04 11.01 -2.19
C MET A 41 10.64 9.77 -2.87
N ALA A 42 11.96 9.71 -2.90
CA ALA A 42 12.72 8.54 -3.31
C ALA A 42 13.30 7.83 -2.09
N LEU A 43 13.12 6.52 -2.03
CA LEU A 43 13.74 5.68 -1.02
C LEU A 43 15.23 5.50 -1.32
N GLN A 44 16.10 5.89 -0.39
CA GLN A 44 17.56 5.77 -0.52
C GLN A 44 18.12 4.56 0.23
N SER A 45 17.58 4.27 1.41
CA SER A 45 17.96 3.09 2.19
C SER A 45 16.82 2.62 3.07
N VAL A 46 16.74 1.31 3.29
CA VAL A 46 15.83 0.68 4.26
C VAL A 46 16.65 -0.21 5.18
N ALA A 47 16.44 -0.05 6.48
CA ALA A 47 16.93 -0.96 7.50
C ALA A 47 15.76 -1.58 8.25
N LEU A 48 15.94 -2.81 8.70
CA LEU A 48 14.97 -3.49 9.55
C LEU A 48 15.11 -2.96 10.98
N GLY A 49 14.04 -2.39 11.51
CA GLY A 49 13.90 -2.01 12.90
C GLY A 49 13.28 -3.15 13.73
N PRO A 50 12.65 -2.82 14.88
CA PRO A 50 12.02 -3.82 15.74
C PRO A 50 10.83 -4.52 15.06
N ILE A 51 10.66 -5.80 15.40
CA ILE A 51 9.49 -6.60 15.03
C ILE A 51 8.55 -6.65 16.23
N SER A 52 7.28 -6.28 16.03
CA SER A 52 6.25 -6.21 17.07
C SER A 52 5.00 -7.03 16.72
N ALA A 53 4.10 -7.17 17.69
CA ALA A 53 2.72 -7.65 17.49
C ALA A 53 2.58 -9.00 16.75
N ARG A 54 3.32 -10.03 17.17
CA ARG A 54 3.17 -11.39 16.60
C ARG A 54 1.87 -12.04 17.05
N SER A 55 1.07 -12.47 16.09
CA SER A 55 -0.17 -13.21 16.29
C SER A 55 -0.18 -14.45 15.40
N TYR A 56 -0.68 -15.56 15.92
CA TYR A 56 -0.72 -16.84 15.22
C TYR A 56 -2.17 -17.28 15.03
N LYS A 57 -2.46 -17.90 13.88
CA LYS A 57 -3.82 -18.31 13.49
C LYS A 57 -4.80 -17.14 13.66
N VAL A 58 -4.53 -16.05 12.95
CA VAL A 58 -5.41 -14.88 12.96
C VAL A 58 -6.55 -15.13 11.96
N PRO A 59 -7.81 -15.08 12.38
CA PRO A 59 -8.91 -15.26 11.47
C PRO A 59 -9.10 -13.99 10.62
N ALA A 60 -9.24 -14.18 9.31
CA ALA A 60 -9.70 -13.17 8.37
C ALA A 60 -11.22 -13.34 8.20
N PHE A 61 -11.99 -12.45 8.85
CA PHE A 61 -13.44 -12.42 8.77
C PHE A 61 -13.90 -11.31 7.85
N GLU A 62 -14.74 -11.65 6.88
CA GLU A 62 -15.46 -10.66 6.08
C GLU A 62 -16.63 -10.10 6.88
N THR A 63 -16.67 -8.78 7.07
CA THR A 63 -17.84 -8.11 7.63
C THR A 63 -18.84 -7.86 6.50
N ILE A 64 -19.90 -8.66 6.42
CA ILE A 64 -20.99 -8.38 5.48
C ILE A 64 -21.72 -7.13 5.95
N ARG A 65 -21.71 -6.10 5.10
CA ARG A 65 -22.38 -4.81 5.33
C ARG A 65 -23.73 -4.83 4.62
N SER A 66 -24.82 -5.03 5.35
CA SER A 66 -26.17 -4.88 4.80
C SER A 66 -26.60 -3.41 4.83
N VAL A 67 -26.79 -2.79 3.67
CA VAL A 67 -27.35 -1.44 3.56
C VAL A 67 -28.86 -1.57 3.42
N GLY A 68 -29.59 -1.02 4.40
CA GLY A 68 -31.05 -0.95 4.38
C GLY A 68 -31.54 0.45 4.70
N THR A 69 -32.69 0.80 4.15
CA THR A 69 -33.39 2.05 4.45
C THR A 69 -34.54 1.73 5.40
N ASP A 70 -34.47 2.24 6.63
CA ASP A 70 -35.58 2.15 7.59
C ASP A 70 -36.45 3.40 7.41
N GLU A 71 -37.57 3.27 6.68
CA GLU A 71 -38.52 4.37 6.46
C GLU A 71 -39.61 4.32 7.53
N ARG A 72 -39.62 5.32 8.43
CA ARG A 72 -40.72 5.54 9.36
C ARG A 72 -41.54 6.74 8.90
N ILE A 73 -42.78 6.50 8.50
CA ILE A 73 -43.75 7.56 8.19
C ILE A 73 -44.26 8.13 9.52
N SER A 74 -43.82 9.34 9.86
CA SER A 74 -44.35 10.14 10.98
C SER A 74 -45.29 11.23 10.43
N PRO A 75 -46.29 11.71 11.20
CA PRO A 75 -47.34 12.60 10.67
C PRO A 75 -46.86 13.97 10.17
N ASP A 76 -45.64 14.41 10.48
CA ASP A 76 -45.09 15.69 10.01
C ASP A 76 -43.76 15.48 9.28
N SER A 77 -43.81 15.50 7.94
CA SER A 77 -42.79 15.77 6.89
C SER A 77 -41.29 15.41 7.04
N GLN A 78 -40.84 14.78 8.11
CA GLN A 78 -39.44 14.43 8.32
C GLN A 78 -39.17 12.98 7.91
N ARG A 79 -38.65 12.81 6.68
CA ARG A 79 -38.05 11.54 6.24
C ARG A 79 -36.68 11.38 6.90
N VAL A 80 -36.58 10.51 7.90
CA VAL A 80 -35.29 10.16 8.53
C VAL A 80 -34.72 8.92 7.83
N ARG A 81 -33.68 9.12 7.01
CA ARG A 81 -32.91 8.01 6.44
C ARG A 81 -31.89 7.53 7.48
N LYS A 82 -32.13 6.37 8.11
CA LYS A 82 -31.15 5.74 9.00
C LYS A 82 -30.40 4.64 8.26
N GLU A 83 -29.10 4.81 8.12
CA GLU A 83 -28.20 3.74 7.68
C GLU A 83 -27.90 2.84 8.88
N ARG A 84 -28.29 1.56 8.82
CA ARG A 84 -27.89 0.58 9.83
C ARG A 84 -26.76 -0.28 9.28
N ARG A 85 -25.64 -0.29 9.99
CA ARG A 85 -24.52 -1.19 9.74
C ARG A 85 -24.63 -2.36 10.71
N LEU A 86 -25.00 -3.52 10.21
CA LEU A 86 -24.98 -4.77 10.98
C LEU A 86 -23.80 -5.60 10.50
N ALA A 87 -22.88 -5.93 11.40
CA ALA A 87 -21.83 -6.89 11.11
C ALA A 87 -22.44 -8.29 11.06
N ARG A 88 -22.51 -8.91 9.88
CA ARG A 88 -22.71 -10.36 9.75
C ARG A 88 -21.42 -11.01 9.30
N PHE A 89 -21.16 -12.22 9.79
CA PHE A 89 -19.98 -12.99 9.41
C PHE A 89 -20.15 -13.53 7.98
N GLY A 90 -19.29 -13.11 7.06
CA GLY A 90 -19.20 -13.62 5.71
C GLY A 90 -18.22 -14.78 5.58
N ARG A 91 -17.38 -14.77 4.55
CA ARG A 91 -16.36 -15.79 4.35
C ARG A 91 -15.32 -15.74 5.49
N LEU A 92 -14.87 -16.92 5.91
CA LEU A 92 -13.85 -17.11 6.93
C LEU A 92 -12.64 -17.81 6.29
N ASP A 93 -11.48 -17.20 6.43
CA ASP A 93 -10.18 -17.83 6.15
C ASP A 93 -9.19 -17.50 7.27
N TRP A 94 -8.03 -18.13 7.29
CA TRP A 94 -7.03 -17.95 8.34
C TRP A 94 -5.71 -17.46 7.75
N VAL A 95 -5.08 -16.55 8.49
CA VAL A 95 -3.68 -16.17 8.36
C VAL A 95 -2.89 -16.96 9.40
N ASP A 96 -1.84 -17.66 8.98
CA ASP A 96 -1.07 -18.50 9.88
C ASP A 96 -0.24 -17.68 10.86
N VAL A 97 0.42 -16.63 10.37
CA VAL A 97 1.23 -15.72 11.17
C VAL A 97 0.98 -14.29 10.71
N ALA A 98 0.75 -13.39 11.66
CA ALA A 98 0.71 -11.96 11.42
C ALA A 98 1.67 -11.26 12.36
N PHE A 99 2.39 -10.26 11.86
CA PHE A 99 3.28 -9.45 12.67
C PHE A 99 3.50 -8.09 12.03
N ASP A 100 3.93 -7.14 12.84
CA ASP A 100 4.30 -5.81 12.38
C ASP A 100 5.82 -5.66 12.47
N ALA A 101 6.41 -4.99 11.50
CA ALA A 101 7.84 -4.70 11.50
C ALA A 101 8.05 -3.23 11.17
N VAL A 102 8.90 -2.57 11.94
CA VAL A 102 9.28 -1.18 11.69
C VAL A 102 10.39 -1.19 10.64
N LEU A 103 10.19 -0.44 9.56
CA LEU A 103 11.20 -0.16 8.55
C LEU A 103 11.76 1.24 8.82
N SER A 104 13.04 1.30 9.20
CA SER A 104 13.76 2.56 9.31
C SER A 104 14.27 2.95 7.93
N THR A 105 13.64 3.96 7.35
CA THR A 105 13.86 4.41 5.98
C THR A 105 14.62 5.73 5.96
N LYS A 106 15.46 5.92 4.95
CA LYS A 106 15.97 7.25 4.57
C LYS A 106 15.37 7.63 3.23
N MET A 107 14.70 8.77 3.21
CA MET A 107 14.00 9.26 2.03
C MET A 107 14.57 10.60 1.58
N GLN A 108 14.65 10.78 0.26
CA GLN A 108 14.99 12.04 -0.36
C GLN A 108 13.72 12.64 -0.94
N MET A 109 13.39 13.88 -0.58
CA MET A 109 12.33 14.61 -1.28
C MET A 109 12.78 14.87 -2.73
N LEU A 110 11.96 14.44 -3.68
CA LEU A 110 12.18 14.66 -5.11
C LEU A 110 11.66 16.03 -5.56
N VAL A 111 10.78 16.63 -4.77
CA VAL A 111 10.17 17.92 -5.07
C VAL A 111 10.88 19.01 -4.26
N GLY A 112 11.50 19.97 -4.96
CA GLY A 112 12.03 21.17 -4.33
C GLY A 112 10.94 22.19 -4.04
N PRO A 113 11.16 23.11 -3.07
CA PRO A 113 10.20 24.18 -2.78
C PRO A 113 10.00 25.08 -4.00
N LEU A 114 8.77 25.58 -4.17
CA LEU A 114 8.42 26.55 -5.21
C LEU A 114 9.22 27.85 -5.05
N GLN A 115 10.14 28.11 -6.00
CA GLN A 115 11.07 29.25 -5.94
C GLN A 115 10.50 30.56 -6.51
N THR A 116 9.77 30.52 -7.62
CA THR A 116 9.31 31.75 -8.30
C THR A 116 7.99 31.55 -9.00
N VAL A 117 7.21 32.63 -9.04
CA VAL A 117 5.84 32.63 -9.55
C VAL A 117 5.76 33.71 -10.66
N THR A 118 6.03 33.39 -11.94
CA THR A 118 5.84 34.32 -13.11
C THR A 118 5.25 33.70 -14.40
N VAL A 119 4.57 34.53 -15.20
CA VAL A 119 3.41 34.23 -16.09
C VAL A 119 3.76 34.07 -17.57
N GLN A 120 3.20 33.04 -18.27
CA GLN A 120 2.77 33.14 -19.69
C GLN A 120 2.20 31.85 -20.37
N THR A 121 2.29 30.64 -19.81
CA THR A 121 2.09 29.40 -20.62
C THR A 121 1.11 28.35 -20.08
N LEU A 122 0.33 28.63 -19.03
CA LEU A 122 -0.59 27.63 -18.44
C LEU A 122 -1.93 27.50 -19.19
N GLU A 123 -2.51 28.59 -19.67
CA GLU A 123 -3.78 28.56 -20.44
C GLU A 123 -3.63 27.75 -21.75
N GLN A 124 -2.46 27.84 -22.41
CA GLN A 124 -2.15 27.05 -23.60
C GLN A 124 -1.95 25.56 -23.31
N LYS A 125 -1.44 25.19 -22.12
CA LYS A 125 -1.23 23.79 -21.73
C LYS A 125 -2.48 23.11 -21.16
N LEU A 126 -3.34 23.85 -20.46
CA LEU A 126 -4.54 23.32 -19.82
C LEU A 126 -5.78 23.30 -20.74
N GLY A 127 -5.71 23.96 -21.90
CA GLY A 127 -6.78 23.94 -22.90
C GLY A 127 -8.07 24.62 -22.43
N GLY A 128 -7.96 25.66 -21.60
CA GLY A 128 -9.10 26.33 -20.95
C GLY A 128 -9.62 25.59 -19.71
N VAL A 129 -10.23 26.30 -18.77
CA VAL A 129 -10.68 25.75 -17.48
C VAL A 129 -12.13 26.20 -17.25
N ALA A 130 -13.05 25.25 -17.07
CA ALA A 130 -14.49 25.53 -16.96
C ALA A 130 -14.98 25.68 -15.51
N SER A 131 -14.27 25.10 -14.54
CA SER A 131 -14.61 25.15 -13.11
C SER A 131 -13.36 24.98 -12.23
N LEU A 132 -13.51 25.20 -10.93
CA LEU A 132 -12.42 25.04 -9.96
C LEU A 132 -12.02 23.57 -9.73
N GLU A 133 -12.98 22.63 -9.83
CA GLU A 133 -12.68 21.19 -9.85
C GLU A 133 -11.95 20.78 -11.14
N ASP A 134 -12.35 21.34 -12.27
CA ASP A 134 -11.67 21.11 -13.57
C ASP A 134 -10.22 21.63 -13.51
N LEU A 135 -10.00 22.80 -12.89
CA LEU A 135 -8.66 23.32 -12.63
C LEU A 135 -7.82 22.35 -11.80
N ARG A 136 -8.36 21.89 -10.66
CA ARG A 136 -7.64 21.01 -9.74
C ARG A 136 -7.29 19.70 -10.44
N THR A 137 -8.24 19.14 -11.19
CA THR A 137 -8.06 17.90 -11.95
C THR A 137 -6.96 18.04 -13.01
N LYS A 138 -6.94 19.14 -13.77
CA LYS A 138 -5.91 19.40 -14.79
C LYS A 138 -4.56 19.82 -14.21
N LEU A 139 -4.51 20.34 -12.99
CA LEU A 139 -3.25 20.57 -12.28
C LEU A 139 -2.69 19.26 -11.73
N LEU A 140 -3.55 18.36 -11.25
CA LEU A 140 -3.17 17.02 -10.79
C LEU A 140 -2.62 16.11 -11.91
N THR A 141 -2.92 16.40 -13.19
CA THR A 141 -2.28 15.68 -14.32
C THR A 141 -0.85 16.15 -14.61
N LEU A 142 -0.46 17.33 -14.11
CA LEU A 142 0.85 17.93 -14.36
C LEU A 142 1.74 17.96 -13.10
N TYR A 143 1.13 17.96 -11.92
CA TYR A 143 1.80 18.17 -10.64
C TYR A 143 1.24 17.24 -9.57
N ALA A 144 2.08 16.90 -8.59
CA ALA A 144 1.68 16.11 -7.43
C ALA A 144 0.65 16.85 -6.56
N PRO A 145 -0.22 16.14 -5.82
CA PRO A 145 -1.28 16.74 -5.00
C PRO A 145 -0.79 17.82 -4.03
N ALA A 146 0.35 17.61 -3.37
CA ALA A 146 0.92 18.57 -2.42
C ALA A 146 1.31 19.90 -3.07
N VAL A 147 1.80 19.86 -4.32
CA VAL A 147 2.11 21.06 -5.10
C VAL A 147 0.83 21.76 -5.51
N VAL A 148 -0.21 21.01 -5.90
CA VAL A 148 -1.52 21.58 -6.22
C VAL A 148 -2.11 22.30 -5.01
N ASP A 149 -2.04 21.70 -3.83
CA ASP A 149 -2.56 22.33 -2.62
C ASP A 149 -1.75 23.58 -2.21
N ASP A 150 -0.42 23.57 -2.36
CA ASP A 150 0.43 24.76 -2.13
C ASP A 150 0.13 25.89 -3.13
N ILE A 151 -0.20 25.58 -4.39
CA ILE A 151 -0.65 26.58 -5.39
C ILE A 151 -1.95 27.25 -4.93
N PHE A 152 -2.96 26.47 -4.54
CA PHE A 152 -4.25 27.01 -4.09
C PHE A 152 -4.09 27.84 -2.81
N ALA A 153 -3.25 27.40 -1.88
CA ALA A 153 -2.97 28.10 -0.64
C ALA A 153 -2.20 29.42 -0.86
N ARG A 154 -1.12 29.41 -1.64
CA ARG A 154 -0.29 30.61 -1.89
C ARG A 154 -1.02 31.66 -2.71
N LEU A 155 -1.83 31.24 -3.67
CA LEU A 155 -2.60 32.15 -4.51
C LEU A 155 -3.92 32.56 -3.83
N ARG A 156 -4.34 31.90 -2.75
CA ARG A 156 -5.64 32.14 -2.08
C ARG A 156 -6.82 31.92 -3.03
N ILE A 157 -6.77 30.86 -3.83
CA ILE A 157 -7.87 30.49 -4.73
C ILE A 157 -8.89 29.69 -3.94
N SER A 158 -9.97 30.36 -3.51
CA SER A 158 -11.11 29.72 -2.84
C SER A 158 -12.33 29.57 -3.75
N THR A 159 -12.46 30.44 -4.76
CA THR A 159 -13.60 30.45 -5.68
C THR A 159 -13.14 30.54 -7.14
N PHE A 160 -14.04 30.19 -8.07
CA PHE A 160 -13.77 30.33 -9.50
C PHE A 160 -13.60 31.80 -9.93
N GLU A 161 -14.22 32.73 -9.21
CA GLU A 161 -14.04 34.16 -9.43
C GLU A 161 -12.66 34.64 -8.96
N ASP A 162 -12.15 34.10 -7.85
CA ASP A 162 -10.76 34.32 -7.40
C ASP A 162 -9.78 33.81 -8.44
N PHE A 163 -10.02 32.62 -9.00
CA PHE A 163 -9.25 32.06 -10.10
C PHE A 163 -9.28 32.97 -11.35
N ALA A 164 -10.45 33.49 -11.74
CA ALA A 164 -10.57 34.38 -12.89
C ALA A 164 -9.83 35.71 -12.69
N ARG A 165 -9.86 36.28 -11.48
CA ARG A 165 -9.10 37.49 -11.11
C ARG A 165 -7.60 37.26 -11.05
N GLN A 166 -7.21 36.05 -10.65
CA GLN A 166 -5.82 35.63 -10.56
C GLN A 166 -5.33 34.95 -11.85
N ARG A 167 -6.16 34.88 -12.90
CA ARG A 167 -5.77 34.18 -14.14
C ARG A 167 -4.56 34.79 -14.82
N HIS A 168 -4.42 36.10 -14.65
CA HIS A 168 -3.30 36.90 -15.14
C HIS A 168 -2.00 36.63 -14.35
N LEU A 169 -2.11 35.91 -13.24
CA LEU A 169 -1.03 35.46 -12.36
C LEU A 169 -0.74 33.96 -12.59
N PHE A 170 -1.07 33.36 -13.74
CA PHE A 170 -0.75 31.94 -13.98
C PHE A 170 0.67 31.70 -14.45
N ILE A 171 1.37 30.90 -13.66
CA ILE A 171 2.80 30.95 -13.46
C ILE A 171 3.44 29.63 -13.92
N THR A 172 4.63 29.70 -14.52
CA THR A 172 5.47 28.52 -14.69
C THR A 172 6.13 28.18 -13.36
N LEU A 173 5.69 27.09 -12.73
CA LEU A 173 6.28 26.58 -11.49
C LEU A 173 7.57 25.86 -11.82
N VAL A 174 8.70 26.56 -11.70
CA VAL A 174 10.02 25.93 -11.69
C VAL A 174 10.30 25.54 -10.25
N GLY A 175 10.14 24.24 -9.95
CA GLY A 175 10.63 23.69 -8.69
C GLY A 175 12.14 23.87 -8.61
N ALA A 176 12.66 24.28 -7.44
CA ALA A 176 14.09 24.17 -7.19
C ALA A 176 14.53 22.74 -7.46
N ALA A 177 15.76 22.53 -7.94
CA ALA A 177 16.35 21.20 -7.85
C ALA A 177 16.30 20.76 -6.37
N PRO A 178 15.78 19.56 -6.07
CA PRO A 178 15.77 19.06 -4.70
C PRO A 178 17.19 19.11 -4.14
N ALA A 179 17.31 19.43 -2.85
CA ALA A 179 18.61 19.44 -2.19
C ALA A 179 19.30 18.07 -2.39
N ALA A 180 20.62 18.09 -2.57
CA ALA A 180 21.38 16.86 -2.66
C ALA A 180 21.14 16.02 -1.40
N PHE A 181 20.93 14.72 -1.58
CA PHE A 181 20.66 13.82 -0.45
C PHE A 181 21.81 13.86 0.55
N ASN A 182 21.51 14.25 1.78
CA ASN A 182 22.44 14.19 2.89
C ASN A 182 22.11 12.99 3.78
N PRO A 183 22.93 11.92 3.78
CA PRO A 183 22.66 10.72 4.58
C PRO A 183 22.78 10.96 6.10
N ALA A 184 23.37 12.07 6.53
CA ALA A 184 23.49 12.45 7.93
C ALA A 184 22.36 13.37 8.42
N ASP A 185 21.44 13.78 7.53
CA ASP A 185 20.31 14.62 7.92
C ASP A 185 19.26 13.78 8.69
N PRO A 186 18.99 14.08 9.97
CA PRO A 186 17.97 13.37 10.73
C PRO A 186 16.55 13.58 10.18
N ALA A 187 16.28 14.66 9.44
CA ALA A 187 14.97 14.92 8.85
C ALA A 187 14.64 13.99 7.66
N ALA A 188 15.65 13.33 7.08
CA ALA A 188 15.47 12.35 6.02
C ALA A 188 15.07 10.96 6.56
N GLY A 189 15.22 10.72 7.87
CA GLY A 189 14.89 9.46 8.52
C GLY A 189 13.40 9.35 8.86
N ARG A 190 12.79 8.23 8.50
CA ARG A 190 11.40 7.92 8.85
C ARG A 190 11.23 6.45 9.22
N ASP A 191 10.53 6.22 10.32
CA ASP A 191 10.14 4.88 10.74
C ASP A 191 8.73 4.58 10.26
N LEU A 192 8.60 3.51 9.46
CA LEU A 192 7.34 3.11 8.84
C LEU A 192 7.00 1.68 9.20
N THR A 193 5.83 1.48 9.80
CA THR A 193 5.38 0.13 10.20
C THR A 193 4.76 -0.61 9.02
N VAL A 194 5.34 -1.75 8.65
CA VAL A 194 4.78 -2.70 7.69
C VAL A 194 4.15 -3.87 8.43
N SER A 195 2.87 -4.11 8.18
CA SER A 195 2.19 -5.32 8.64
C SER A 195 2.41 -6.44 7.63
N LEU A 196 2.88 -7.61 8.09
CA LEU A 196 3.02 -8.81 7.28
C LEU A 196 1.95 -9.83 7.67
N ARG A 197 1.37 -10.46 6.65
CA ARG A 197 0.40 -11.56 6.77
C ARG A 197 0.94 -12.76 6.03
N VAL A 198 1.21 -13.83 6.75
CA VAL A 198 1.86 -15.04 6.25
C VAL A 198 0.86 -16.19 6.21
N LYS A 199 0.81 -16.87 5.08
CA LYS A 199 0.07 -18.12 4.89
C LYS A 199 1.03 -19.23 4.52
N ILE A 200 0.93 -20.37 5.18
CA ILE A 200 1.83 -21.52 4.96
C ILE A 200 1.05 -22.56 4.17
N ALA A 201 1.50 -22.87 2.97
CA ALA A 201 0.90 -23.89 2.13
C ALA A 201 1.35 -25.29 2.58
N ASP A 202 0.37 -26.17 2.78
CA ASP A 202 0.63 -27.58 3.07
C ASP A 202 0.80 -28.35 1.74
N GLY A 203 2.06 -28.58 1.34
CA GLY A 203 2.41 -29.24 0.08
C GLY A 203 2.61 -28.28 -1.11
N PHE A 204 2.52 -28.82 -2.33
CA PHE A 204 2.76 -28.09 -3.59
C PHE A 204 1.48 -27.95 -4.43
N ASP A 205 0.43 -27.37 -3.85
CA ASP A 205 -0.74 -26.89 -4.59
C ASP A 205 -0.68 -25.37 -4.75
N VAL A 206 -0.06 -24.92 -5.84
CA VAL A 206 0.13 -23.50 -6.13
C VAL A 206 -1.22 -22.80 -6.39
N ALA A 207 -2.15 -23.47 -7.06
CA ALA A 207 -3.43 -22.89 -7.45
C ALA A 207 -4.33 -22.69 -6.23
N GLY A 208 -4.47 -23.70 -5.38
CA GLY A 208 -5.22 -23.61 -4.13
C GLY A 208 -4.60 -22.59 -3.17
N ALA A 209 -3.27 -22.57 -3.05
CA ALA A 209 -2.57 -21.59 -2.23
C ALA A 209 -2.79 -20.15 -2.72
N LEU A 210 -2.74 -19.91 -4.05
CA LEU A 210 -2.99 -18.60 -4.62
C LEU A 210 -4.45 -18.16 -4.43
N GLN A 211 -5.41 -19.06 -4.65
CA GLN A 211 -6.83 -18.76 -4.46
C GLN A 211 -7.13 -18.39 -3.01
N SER A 212 -6.58 -19.14 -2.05
CA SER A 212 -6.77 -18.87 -0.64
C SER A 212 -6.05 -17.59 -0.20
N ALA A 213 -4.84 -17.32 -0.72
CA ALA A 213 -4.15 -16.05 -0.49
C ALA A 213 -4.96 -14.85 -1.01
N LYS A 214 -5.50 -14.93 -2.23
CA LYS A 214 -6.38 -13.89 -2.81
C LYS A 214 -7.64 -13.67 -1.98
N LEU A 215 -8.28 -14.75 -1.53
CA LEU A 215 -9.48 -14.65 -0.69
C LEU A 215 -9.16 -13.93 0.63
N CYS A 216 -8.13 -14.39 1.34
CA CYS A 216 -7.73 -13.83 2.61
C CYS A 216 -7.32 -12.35 2.48
N ARG A 217 -6.54 -12.03 1.44
CA ARG A 217 -6.16 -10.65 1.13
C ARG A 217 -7.39 -9.77 0.87
N SER A 218 -8.32 -10.20 0.02
CA SER A 218 -9.54 -9.44 -0.30
C SER A 218 -10.37 -9.14 0.95
N ILE A 219 -10.51 -10.12 1.84
CA ILE A 219 -11.19 -9.93 3.13
C ILE A 219 -10.48 -8.85 3.96
N LEU A 220 -9.17 -8.98 4.15
CA LEU A 220 -8.40 -8.07 4.99
C LEU A 220 -8.29 -6.65 4.40
N GLU A 221 -8.21 -6.50 3.07
CA GLU A 221 -8.19 -5.18 2.41
C GLU A 221 -9.52 -4.45 2.59
N ASN A 222 -10.66 -5.14 2.53
CA ASN A 222 -11.99 -4.53 2.72
C ASN A 222 -12.25 -4.07 4.16
N GLU A 223 -11.60 -4.69 5.14
CA GLU A 223 -11.69 -4.35 6.55
C GLU A 223 -10.63 -3.35 7.00
N ALA A 224 -9.59 -3.13 6.20
CA ALA A 224 -8.53 -2.19 6.54
C ALA A 224 -9.02 -0.74 6.45
N VAL A 225 -8.57 0.07 7.40
CA VAL A 225 -8.76 1.52 7.35
C VAL A 225 -7.56 2.13 6.62
N PRO A 226 -7.77 2.95 5.57
CA PRO A 226 -6.69 3.69 4.93
C PRO A 226 -5.98 4.58 5.95
N ASP A 227 -4.66 4.52 5.99
CA ASP A 227 -3.82 5.37 6.83
C ASP A 227 -2.91 6.21 5.93
N THR A 228 -2.98 7.53 6.06
CA THR A 228 -2.17 8.48 5.30
C THR A 228 -1.09 9.03 6.19
N LEU A 229 0.17 8.69 5.90
CA LEU A 229 1.34 9.12 6.68
C LEU A 229 2.11 10.19 5.92
N ASP A 230 2.02 11.46 6.34
CA ASP A 230 2.88 12.60 5.93
C ASP A 230 3.55 12.53 4.53
N GLY A 231 2.77 12.50 3.45
CA GLY A 231 3.29 12.52 2.07
C GLY A 231 3.76 11.16 1.52
N ILE A 232 3.55 10.08 2.26
CA ILE A 232 3.72 8.69 1.82
C ILE A 232 2.37 8.00 1.92
N GLU A 233 1.83 7.59 0.79
CA GLU A 233 0.54 6.92 0.75
C GLU A 233 0.74 5.42 0.99
N ARG A 234 0.03 4.86 1.98
CA ARG A 234 -0.04 3.42 2.15
C ARG A 234 -0.95 2.85 1.07
N SER A 235 -0.36 2.23 0.06
CA SER A 235 -1.09 1.67 -1.08
C SER A 235 -1.81 0.37 -0.73
N THR A 236 -1.21 -0.43 0.16
CA THR A 236 -1.84 -1.62 0.72
C THR A 236 -1.60 -1.69 2.23
N PRO A 237 -2.61 -2.10 3.01
CA PRO A 237 -2.53 -2.12 4.46
C PRO A 237 -1.47 -3.09 5.00
N PHE A 238 -1.17 -4.16 4.27
CA PHE A 238 -0.23 -5.21 4.66
C PHE A 238 0.46 -5.84 3.45
N ALA A 239 1.62 -6.45 3.68
CA ALA A 239 2.28 -7.33 2.74
C ALA A 239 1.83 -8.79 2.95
N PHE A 240 1.31 -9.44 1.92
CA PHE A 240 0.88 -10.84 1.98
C PHE A 240 1.98 -11.77 1.45
N VAL A 241 2.32 -12.81 2.22
CA VAL A 241 3.39 -13.75 1.92
C VAL A 241 2.85 -15.18 2.01
N THR A 242 3.00 -15.96 0.95
CA THR A 242 2.72 -17.40 0.97
C THR A 242 4.03 -18.18 1.04
N ILE A 243 4.11 -19.13 1.97
CA ILE A 243 5.29 -19.94 2.22
C ILE A 243 5.04 -21.37 1.78
N PHE A 244 5.94 -21.88 0.94
CA PHE A 244 5.95 -23.24 0.45
C PHE A 244 7.15 -24.00 1.02
N SER A 245 7.01 -25.32 1.14
CA SER A 245 8.16 -26.18 1.40
C SER A 245 9.02 -26.28 0.14
N SER A 246 10.32 -26.02 0.27
CA SER A 246 11.28 -26.27 -0.81
C SER A 246 11.38 -27.76 -1.16
N ALA A 247 11.17 -28.65 -0.17
CA ALA A 247 11.21 -30.10 -0.36
C ALA A 247 10.04 -30.62 -1.21
N ALA A 248 8.94 -29.88 -1.28
CA ALA A 248 7.79 -30.21 -2.13
C ALA A 248 8.01 -29.84 -3.61
N LEU A 249 9.08 -29.10 -3.90
CA LEU A 249 9.45 -28.66 -5.24
C LEU A 249 10.55 -29.57 -5.81
N THR A 250 10.19 -30.39 -6.80
CA THR A 250 11.10 -31.26 -7.54
C THR A 250 11.17 -30.84 -9.00
N ASP A 251 12.17 -31.33 -9.74
CA ASP A 251 12.34 -31.06 -11.18
C ASP A 251 11.20 -31.60 -12.07
N THR A 252 10.23 -32.29 -11.47
CA THR A 252 9.03 -32.81 -12.15
C THR A 252 7.73 -32.25 -11.55
N SER A 253 7.80 -31.34 -10.57
CA SER A 253 6.60 -30.75 -9.95
C SER A 253 5.77 -29.94 -10.93
N LEU A 254 6.40 -29.36 -11.97
CA LEU A 254 5.71 -28.74 -13.09
C LEU A 254 6.22 -29.35 -14.41
N PRO A 255 5.32 -29.71 -15.36
CA PRO A 255 5.73 -30.32 -16.62
C PRO A 255 6.73 -29.44 -17.39
N GLY A 256 7.92 -29.96 -17.65
CA GLY A 256 8.94 -29.29 -18.47
C GLY A 256 9.74 -28.19 -17.77
N MET A 257 9.68 -28.09 -16.43
CA MET A 257 10.44 -27.09 -15.67
C MET A 257 11.28 -27.74 -14.58
N THR A 258 12.54 -27.30 -14.45
CA THR A 258 13.37 -27.60 -13.27
C THR A 258 12.80 -26.96 -12.01
N ALA A 259 13.19 -27.43 -10.82
CA ALA A 259 12.77 -26.87 -9.54
C ALA A 259 13.11 -25.37 -9.44
N VAL A 260 14.27 -24.94 -9.96
CA VAL A 260 14.66 -23.52 -9.96
C VAL A 260 13.72 -22.68 -10.83
N GLN A 261 13.39 -23.16 -12.03
CA GLN A 261 12.45 -22.50 -12.93
C GLN A 261 11.04 -22.47 -12.35
N ALA A 262 10.59 -23.56 -11.74
CA ALA A 262 9.30 -23.65 -11.07
C ALA A 262 9.20 -22.66 -9.90
N ARG A 263 10.24 -22.54 -9.07
CA ARG A 263 10.31 -21.53 -7.99
C ARG A 263 10.16 -20.11 -8.55
N ALA A 264 10.93 -19.77 -9.58
CA ALA A 264 10.89 -18.45 -10.19
C ALA A 264 9.51 -18.15 -10.83
N ALA A 265 8.90 -19.14 -11.48
CA ALA A 265 7.57 -19.01 -12.08
C ALA A 265 6.47 -18.78 -11.02
N VAL A 266 6.51 -19.52 -9.90
CA VAL A 266 5.58 -19.32 -8.79
C VAL A 266 5.79 -17.94 -8.15
N GLN A 267 7.03 -17.52 -7.93
CA GLN A 267 7.33 -16.18 -7.42
C GLN A 267 6.80 -15.09 -8.35
N ALA A 268 6.99 -15.23 -9.66
CA ALA A 268 6.47 -14.30 -10.66
C ALA A 268 4.93 -14.26 -10.65
N LEU A 269 4.27 -15.41 -10.51
CA LEU A 269 2.81 -15.51 -10.44
C LEU A 269 2.23 -14.76 -9.22
N PHE A 270 2.83 -14.94 -8.04
CA PHE A 270 2.40 -14.21 -6.84
C PHE A 270 2.72 -12.72 -6.95
N ASN A 271 3.89 -12.35 -7.48
CA ASN A 271 4.29 -10.96 -7.65
C ASN A 271 3.37 -10.21 -8.63
N ALA A 272 2.89 -10.88 -9.69
CA ALA A 272 1.92 -10.31 -10.63
C ALA A 272 0.60 -9.93 -9.92
N GLU A 273 0.26 -10.64 -8.85
CA GLU A 273 -0.89 -10.39 -8.00
C GLU A 273 -0.54 -9.50 -6.80
N LYS A 274 0.63 -8.83 -6.78
CA LYS A 274 1.14 -8.01 -5.67
C LYS A 274 1.20 -8.76 -4.33
N MET A 275 1.62 -10.02 -4.35
CA MET A 275 1.87 -10.85 -3.16
C MET A 275 3.24 -11.52 -3.29
N PHE A 276 3.81 -12.00 -2.19
CA PHE A 276 5.07 -12.74 -2.23
C PHE A 276 4.85 -14.24 -2.13
N ALA A 277 5.69 -15.01 -2.83
CA ALA A 277 5.87 -16.43 -2.57
C ALA A 277 7.30 -16.68 -2.09
N GLN A 278 7.44 -17.45 -1.00
CA GLN A 278 8.74 -17.84 -0.46
C GLN A 278 8.81 -19.35 -0.28
N PHE A 279 10.01 -19.89 -0.41
CA PHE A 279 10.26 -21.31 -0.27
C PHE A 279 11.31 -21.53 0.81
N ILE A 280 10.96 -22.30 1.83
CA ILE A 280 11.84 -22.58 2.97
C ILE A 280 12.04 -24.09 3.10
N ASN A 281 13.25 -24.46 3.55
CA ASN A 281 13.59 -25.84 3.92
C ASN A 281 13.00 -26.18 5.28
#